data_AF-A0A699WHI1-F1
#
_entry.id   AF-A0A699WHI1-F1
#
_cell.length_a   1.000
_cell.length_b   1.000
_cell.length_c   1.000
_cell.angle_alpha   90.00
_cell.angle_beta   90.00
_cell.angle_gamma   90.00
#
_symmetry.space_group_name_H-M   'P 1'
#
loop_
_entity.id
_entity.type
_entity.pdbx_description
1 polymer ?
#
loop_
_entity_poly.entity_id
_entity_poly.type
_entity_poly.pdbx_seq_one_letter_code
_entity_poly.pdbx_strand_id
1 'polypeptide(L)'
;KGPASESSTKKKGRTVITIKDMHKRRNDVKARTTLLLALPDEHQLRFSRYETAQELWEAILKTFGGNEATKMTKKNQLKQQ
;
A
#
# COMPACT_ATOMS: atom_id res chain seq x y z
N LYS A 1 -5.90 48.35 19.50
CA LYS A 1 -5.67 48.11 18.04
C LYS A 1 -4.16 47.92 17.88
N GLY A 2 -3.55 46.75 17.97
CA GLY A 2 -3.87 45.41 17.45
C GLY A 2 -2.60 45.00 16.69
N PRO A 3 -1.89 43.90 17.01
CA PRO A 3 -0.69 43.57 16.27
C PRO A 3 -1.11 43.03 14.90
N ALA A 4 -0.56 43.63 13.86
CA ALA A 4 -0.76 43.23 12.48
C ALA A 4 -0.25 41.81 12.30
N SER A 5 -1.16 40.95 11.84
CA SER A 5 -0.93 39.57 11.46
C SER A 5 0.16 39.50 10.40
N GLU A 6 1.36 39.07 10.78
CA GLU A 6 2.38 38.69 9.83
C GLU A 6 1.95 37.38 9.14
N SER A 7 1.60 37.54 7.88
CA SER A 7 1.19 36.50 6.96
C SER A 7 2.17 35.34 6.98
N SER A 8 1.72 34.19 7.47
CA SER A 8 2.33 32.90 7.21
C SER A 8 2.31 32.67 5.70
N THR A 9 3.41 33.04 5.04
CA THR A 9 3.66 32.68 3.66
C THR A 9 3.79 31.17 3.64
N LYS A 10 2.68 30.52 3.27
CA LYS A 10 2.59 29.10 2.92
C LYS A 10 3.50 28.90 1.72
N LYS A 11 4.82 28.80 1.96
CA LYS A 11 5.81 28.36 0.97
C LYS A 11 5.39 26.95 0.61
N LYS A 12 4.62 26.87 -0.47
CA LYS A 12 4.34 25.70 -1.30
C LYS A 12 5.70 25.20 -1.78
N GLY A 13 6.41 24.56 -0.86
CA GLY A 13 7.74 24.01 -1.08
C GLY A 13 7.59 22.93 -2.13
N ARG A 14 8.03 23.26 -3.34
CA ARG A 14 8.40 22.34 -4.41
C ARG A 14 9.04 21.12 -3.75
N THR A 15 8.31 20.01 -3.70
CA THR A 15 8.80 18.76 -3.14
C THR A 15 10.04 18.40 -3.95
N VAL A 16 11.22 18.61 -3.36
CA VAL A 16 12.46 18.08 -3.90
C VAL A 16 12.28 16.58 -3.82
N ILE A 17 11.94 15.96 -4.95
CA ILE A 17 11.78 14.52 -5.06
C ILE A 17 13.20 13.97 -4.91
N THR A 18 13.59 13.65 -3.68
CA THR A 18 14.89 13.06 -3.39
C THR A 18 15.06 11.82 -4.26
N ILE A 19 16.26 11.55 -4.76
CA ILE A 19 16.56 10.36 -5.58
C ILE A 19 15.97 9.08 -4.96
N LYS A 20 15.96 8.97 -3.62
CA LYS A 20 15.32 7.91 -2.85
C LYS A 20 13.81 7.77 -3.08
N ASP A 21 13.07 8.88 -3.12
CA ASP A 21 11.62 8.89 -3.37
C ASP A 21 11.30 8.47 -4.82
N MET A 22 12.10 8.92 -5.79
CA MET A 22 11.98 8.48 -7.18
C MET A 22 12.20 6.97 -7.32
N HIS A 23 13.22 6.41 -6.65
CA HIS A 23 13.48 4.98 -6.65
C HIS A 23 12.37 4.20 -5.95
N LYS A 24 11.85 4.69 -4.81
CA LYS A 24 10.72 4.08 -4.11
C LYS A 24 9.48 4.01 -4.99
N ARG A 25 9.13 5.10 -5.70
CA ARG A 25 7.99 5.12 -6.63
C ARG A 25 8.16 4.16 -7.79
N ARG A 26 9.36 4.07 -8.37
CA ARG A 26 9.65 3.09 -9.45
C ARG A 26 9.46 1.65 -8.98
N ASN A 27 9.96 1.34 -7.77
CA ASN A 27 9.80 0.01 -7.18
C ASN A 27 8.34 -0.31 -6.86
N ASP A 28 7.59 0.69 -6.36
CA ASP A 28 6.15 0.53 -6.09
C ASP A 28 5.36 0.26 -7.36
N VAL A 29 5.59 1.04 -8.43
CA VAL A 29 4.95 0.80 -9.75
C VAL A 29 5.29 -0.59 -10.27
N LYS A 30 6.57 -1.00 -10.21
CA LYS A 30 6.98 -2.33 -10.67
C LYS A 30 6.32 -3.45 -9.85
N ALA A 31 6.23 -3.28 -8.53
CA ALA A 31 5.55 -4.22 -7.65
C ALA A 31 4.05 -4.29 -7.95
N ARG A 32 3.38 -3.14 -8.14
CA ARG A 32 1.95 -3.09 -8.53
C ARG A 32 1.71 -3.81 -9.85
N THR A 33 2.49 -3.51 -10.88
CA THR A 33 2.37 -4.17 -12.18
C THR A 33 2.58 -5.68 -12.06
N THR A 34 3.58 -6.12 -11.29
CA THR A 34 3.85 -7.55 -11.08
C THR A 34 2.68 -8.23 -10.36
N LEU A 35 2.14 -7.60 -9.32
CA LEU A 35 0.99 -8.11 -8.56
C LEU A 35 -0.28 -8.19 -9.41
N LEU A 36 -0.53 -7.21 -10.28
CA LEU A 36 -1.66 -7.25 -11.21
C LEU A 36 -1.47 -8.33 -12.26
N LEU A 37 -0.28 -8.45 -12.87
CA LEU A 37 0.00 -9.49 -13.88
C LEU A 37 -0.09 -10.92 -13.32
N ALA A 38 0.10 -11.11 -12.03
CA ALA A 38 -0.08 -12.40 -11.37
C ALA A 38 -1.57 -12.81 -11.23
N LEU A 39 -2.51 -11.92 -11.57
CA LEU A 39 -3.94 -12.15 -11.48
C LEU A 39 -4.57 -12.29 -12.88
N PRO A 40 -5.65 -13.10 -13.03
CA PRO A 40 -6.48 -13.08 -14.24
C PRO A 40 -7.09 -11.70 -14.52
N ASP A 41 -7.33 -11.38 -15.78
CA ASP A 41 -7.87 -10.08 -16.25
C ASP A 41 -9.13 -9.62 -15.49
N GLU A 42 -10.04 -10.56 -15.19
CA GLU A 42 -11.25 -10.30 -14.39
C GLU A 42 -10.93 -9.71 -13.01
N HIS A 43 -9.87 -10.21 -12.37
CA HIS A 43 -9.43 -9.74 -11.07
C HIS A 43 -8.58 -8.47 -11.18
N GLN A 44 -7.79 -8.31 -12.26
CA GLN A 44 -6.97 -7.11 -12.47
C GLN A 44 -7.80 -5.82 -12.42
N LEU A 45 -8.94 -5.79 -13.11
CA LEU A 45 -9.83 -4.61 -13.10
C LEU A 45 -10.30 -4.28 -11.69
N ARG A 46 -10.59 -5.30 -10.88
CA ARG A 46 -11.07 -5.18 -9.51
C ARG A 46 -10.02 -4.62 -8.55
N PHE A 47 -8.76 -4.93 -8.80
CA PHE A 47 -7.61 -4.51 -8.00
C PHE A 47 -6.85 -3.31 -8.58
N SER A 48 -7.21 -2.84 -9.79
CA SER A 48 -6.58 -1.68 -10.44
C SER A 48 -6.75 -0.36 -9.67
N ARG A 49 -7.76 -0.28 -8.80
CA ARG A 49 -8.09 0.89 -7.97
C ARG A 49 -7.07 1.22 -6.86
N TYR A 50 -6.17 0.30 -6.51
CA TYR A 50 -5.22 0.50 -5.41
C TYR A 50 -4.00 1.25 -5.89
N GLU A 51 -3.67 2.36 -5.23
CA GLU A 51 -2.61 3.29 -5.65
C GLU A 51 -1.20 2.83 -5.27
N THR A 52 -1.07 1.99 -4.24
CA THR A 52 0.21 1.48 -3.74
C THR A 52 0.28 -0.05 -3.82
N ALA A 53 1.50 -0.60 -3.92
CA ALA A 53 1.70 -2.05 -3.91
C ALA A 53 1.25 -2.70 -2.61
N GLN A 54 1.38 -1.98 -1.48
CA GLN A 54 0.98 -2.45 -0.17
C GLN A 54 -0.54 -2.60 -0.04
N GLU A 55 -1.31 -1.58 -0.43
CA GLU A 55 -2.78 -1.65 -0.38
C GLU A 55 -3.33 -2.70 -1.33
N LEU A 56 -2.71 -2.82 -2.52
CA LEU A 56 -3.02 -3.87 -3.48
C LEU A 56 -2.80 -5.26 -2.88
N TRP A 57 -1.65 -5.49 -2.24
CA TRP A 57 -1.32 -6.76 -1.61
C TRP A 57 -2.28 -7.12 -0.47
N GLU A 58 -2.58 -6.17 0.43
CA GLU A 58 -3.56 -6.36 1.51
C GLU A 58 -4.95 -6.72 0.97
N ALA A 59 -5.37 -6.08 -0.13
CA ALA A 59 -6.66 -6.37 -0.76
C ALA A 59 -6.70 -7.77 -1.40
N ILE A 60 -5.61 -8.18 -2.06
CA ILE A 60 -5.45 -9.53 -2.61
C ILE A 60 -5.51 -10.54 -1.46
N LEU A 61 -4.76 -10.32 -0.37
CA LEU A 61 -4.79 -11.16 0.83
C LEU A 61 -6.18 -11.23 1.46
N LYS A 62 -6.91 -10.12 1.53
CA LYS A 62 -8.29 -10.11 2.06
C LYS A 62 -9.26 -10.88 1.16
N THR A 63 -9.06 -10.83 -0.15
CA THR A 63 -9.98 -11.44 -1.13
C THR A 63 -9.73 -12.93 -1.32
N PHE A 64 -8.45 -13.35 -1.39
CA PHE A 64 -8.06 -14.74 -1.60
C PHE A 64 -7.62 -15.46 -0.33
N GLY A 65 -7.01 -14.73 0.61
CA GLY A 65 -6.54 -15.25 1.89
C GLY A 65 -7.55 -15.10 3.03
N GLY A 66 -8.80 -14.76 2.70
CA GLY A 66 -9.85 -14.29 3.62
C GLY A 66 -10.26 -15.21 4.77
N ASN A 67 -9.58 -16.33 5.07
CA ASN A 67 -9.97 -17.14 6.23
C ASN A 67 -8.94 -18.09 6.91
N GLU A 68 -7.68 -18.23 6.46
CA GLU A 68 -6.80 -19.35 6.93
C GLU A 68 -5.34 -18.99 7.28
N ALA A 69 -4.87 -17.73 7.17
CA ALA A 69 -3.47 -17.41 7.50
C ALA A 69 -3.18 -17.22 9.01
N THR A 70 -4.20 -17.01 9.84
CA THR A 70 -4.04 -16.80 11.30
C THR A 70 -4.74 -17.86 12.16
N LYS A 71 -5.43 -18.84 11.57
CA LYS A 71 -6.09 -19.95 12.28
C LYS A 71 -5.34 -21.29 12.24
N MET A 72 -4.47 -21.51 11.25
CA MET A 72 -3.77 -22.79 11.05
C MET A 72 -2.58 -23.03 12.00
N THR A 73 -2.09 -22.04 12.77
CA THR A 73 -0.98 -22.26 13.72
C THR A 73 -1.43 -22.40 15.18
N LYS A 74 -2.68 -22.06 15.53
CA LYS A 74 -3.15 -22.13 16.93
C LYS A 74 -3.96 -23.39 17.27
N LYS A 75 -4.43 -24.17 16.28
CA LYS A 75 -5.19 -25.41 16.54
C LYS A 75 -4.36 -26.70 16.56
N ASN A 76 -3.08 -26.66 16.15
CA ASN A 76 -2.22 -27.86 16.14
C ASN A 76 -1.16 -27.92 17.25
N GLN A 77 -1.00 -26.85 18.04
CA GLN A 77 -0.05 -26.84 19.18
C GLN A 77 -0.64 -27.34 20.50
N LEU A 78 -1.97 -27.41 20.64
CA LEU A 78 -2.61 -27.81 21.90
C LEU A 78 -2.91 -29.32 22.02
N LYS A 79 -2.36 -30.16 21.13
CA LYS A 79 -2.52 -31.63 21.16
C LYS A 79 -1.21 -32.40 21.31
N GLN A 80 -0.09 -31.75 21.64
CA GLN A 80 1.18 -32.42 21.92
C GLN A 80 1.80 -32.01 23.26
N GLN A 81 0.96 -31.88 24.30
CA GLN A 81 1.39 -32.07 25.69
C GLN A 81 0.50 -33.10 26.35
#